data_AF-A0A963I8A4-F1
#
_entry.id   AF-A0A963I8A4-F1
#
_cell.length_a   1.000
_cell.length_b   1.000
_cell.length_c   1.000
_cell.angle_alpha   90.00
_cell.angle_beta   90.00
_cell.angle_gamma   90.00
#
_symmetry.space_group_name_H-M   'P 1'
#
loop_
_entity.id
_entity.type
_entity.pdbx_description
1 polymer ?
#
loop_
_entity_poly.entity_id
_entity_poly.type
_entity_poly.pdbx_seq_one_letter_code
_entity_poly.pdbx_strand_id
1 'polypeptide(L)'
;MYLLYAVRIAGKTKHRHFIDQFDSLSQAKHIANCLTCGNADYAYIKEVGGDTVFFIRHPNPYDEGPIDPTVQYRQIAPSQGA
;
A
#
# COMPACT_ATOMS: atom_id res chain seq x y z
N MET A 1 7.10 -1.01 16.17
CA MET A 1 7.88 -0.21 15.18
C MET A 1 7.63 -0.76 13.79
N TYR A 2 7.57 0.08 12.77
CA TYR A 2 7.13 -0.23 11.42
C TYR A 2 8.16 0.24 10.40
N LEU A 3 8.74 -0.68 9.65
CA LEU A 3 9.73 -0.42 8.61
C LEU A 3 9.03 -0.18 7.28
N LEU A 4 9.26 0.98 6.67
CA LEU A 4 8.72 1.33 5.38
C LEU A 4 9.73 1.04 4.27
N TYR A 5 9.26 0.32 3.26
CA TYR A 5 10.01 0.05 2.03
C TYR A 5 9.23 0.56 0.82
N ALA A 6 9.93 1.25 -0.08
CA ALA A 6 9.44 1.53 -1.43
C ALA A 6 10.00 0.47 -2.38
N VAL A 7 9.17 0.03 -3.32
CA VAL A 7 9.59 -0.92 -4.35
C VAL A 7 9.36 -0.32 -5.72
N ARG A 8 10.42 -0.37 -6.52
CA ARG A 8 10.39 -0.05 -7.94
C ARG A 8 10.66 -1.29 -8.76
N ILE A 9 9.85 -1.52 -9.79
CA ILE A 9 9.99 -2.61 -10.73
C ILE A 9 10.58 -2.02 -12.01
N ALA A 10 11.79 -2.45 -12.35
CA ALA A 10 12.45 -2.08 -13.60
C ALA A 10 12.67 -3.35 -14.41
N GLY A 11 11.91 -3.51 -15.50
CA GLY A 11 11.89 -4.76 -16.28
C GLY A 11 11.38 -5.94 -15.45
N LYS A 12 12.22 -6.97 -15.26
CA LYS A 12 11.90 -8.18 -14.45
C LYS A 12 12.51 -8.15 -13.04
N THR A 13 13.15 -7.04 -12.66
CA THR A 13 13.88 -6.93 -11.40
C THR A 13 13.13 -6.05 -10.41
N LYS A 14 13.00 -6.53 -9.17
CA LYS A 14 12.38 -5.80 -8.07
C LYS A 14 13.48 -5.12 -7.24
N HIS A 15 13.49 -3.78 -7.25
CA HIS A 15 14.40 -2.97 -6.46
C HIS A 15 13.66 -2.48 -5.21
N ARG A 16 14.13 -2.92 -4.03
CA ARG A 16 13.53 -2.54 -2.74
C ARG A 16 14.43 -1.52 -2.08
N HIS A 17 13.84 -0.42 -1.66
CA HIS A 17 14.52 0.67 -0.98
C HIS A 17 13.92 0.80 0.42
N PHE A 18 14.76 0.66 1.44
CA PHE A 18 14.37 1.05 2.79
C PHE A 18 14.25 2.57 2.83
N ILE A 19 13.13 3.07 3.36
CA ILE A 19 12.86 4.50 3.44
C ILE A 19 13.13 4.99 4.84
N ASP A 20 12.37 4.47 5.80
CA ASP A 20 12.48 4.87 7.20
C ASP A 20 11.73 3.87 8.11
N GLN A 21 11.83 4.09 9.41
CA GLN A 21 11.09 3.40 10.44
C GLN A 21 10.19 4.37 11.22
N PHE A 22 8.99 3.89 11.57
CA PHE A 22 7.99 4.68 12.28
C PHE A 22 7.48 3.93 13.50
N ASP A 23 7.17 4.65 14.57
CA ASP A 23 6.52 4.06 15.74
C ASP A 23 5.02 3.82 15.52
N SER A 24 4.40 4.63 14.65
CA SER A 24 2.98 4.56 14.32
C SER A 24 2.72 3.99 12.94
N LEU A 25 1.81 3.01 12.87
CA LEU A 25 1.32 2.46 11.61
C LEU A 25 0.64 3.52 10.74
N SER A 26 -0.13 4.42 11.36
CA SER A 26 -0.86 5.46 10.63
C SER A 26 0.11 6.41 9.90
N GLN A 27 1.20 6.78 10.57
CA GLN A 27 2.25 7.60 9.99
C GLN A 27 2.97 6.88 8.86
N ALA A 28 3.35 5.61 9.07
CA ALA A 28 3.98 4.80 8.02
C ALA A 28 3.09 4.67 6.77
N LYS A 29 1.77 4.48 6.96
CA LYS A 29 0.79 4.41 5.86
C LYS A 29 0.67 5.73 5.09
N HIS A 30 0.66 6.86 5.81
CA HIS A 30 0.60 8.18 5.18
C HIS A 30 1.81 8.41 4.28
N ILE A 31 3.03 8.16 4.78
CA ILE A 31 4.26 8.32 4.01
C ILE A 31 4.31 7.33 2.83
N ALA A 32 3.94 6.06 3.07
CA ALA A 32 3.86 5.06 2.01
C ALA A 32 2.95 5.49 0.85
N ASN A 33 1.79 6.07 1.15
CA ASN A 33 0.87 6.58 0.15
C ASN A 33 1.49 7.73 -0.66
N CYS A 34 2.18 8.66 0.00
CA CYS A 34 2.89 9.74 -0.68
C CYS A 34 4.00 9.22 -1.61
N LEU A 35 4.73 8.17 -1.23
CA LEU A 35 5.79 7.58 -2.06
C LEU A 35 5.27 6.92 -3.34
N THR A 36 4.11 6.26 -3.25
CA THR A 36 3.50 5.57 -4.40
C THR A 36 2.94 6.52 -5.45
N CYS A 37 2.70 7.79 -5.12
CA CYS A 37 2.22 8.80 -6.08
C CYS A 37 3.31 9.41 -6.96
N GLY A 38 4.59 9.18 -6.65
CA GLY A 38 5.70 9.87 -7.32
C GLY A 38 6.70 8.97 -8.04
N ASN A 39 7.16 7.88 -7.42
CA ASN A 39 8.38 7.20 -7.86
C ASN A 39 8.45 5.67 -7.60
N ALA A 40 7.48 5.11 -6.89
CA ALA A 40 7.46 3.69 -6.52
C ALA A 40 6.21 3.01 -7.07
N ASP A 41 6.39 1.82 -7.65
CA ASP A 41 5.28 1.00 -8.15
C ASP A 41 4.37 0.53 -7.00
N TYR A 42 4.97 0.23 -5.85
CA TYR A 42 4.27 -0.02 -4.60
C TYR A 42 5.19 0.23 -3.40
N ALA A 43 4.59 0.39 -2.23
CA ALA A 43 5.27 0.43 -0.94
C ALA A 43 4.74 -0.69 -0.03
N TYR A 44 5.57 -1.15 0.89
CA TYR A 44 5.11 -2.04 1.95
C TYR A 44 5.70 -1.66 3.30
N ILE A 45 4.92 -1.90 4.35
CA ILE A 45 5.27 -1.61 5.73
C ILE A 45 5.37 -2.93 6.46
N LYS A 46 6.53 -3.23 7.03
CA LYS A 46 6.77 -4.43 7.84
C LYS A 46 6.83 -4.07 9.31
N GLU A 47 6.05 -4.76 10.14
CA GLU A 47 6.17 -4.62 11.59
C GLU A 47 7.44 -5.29 12.12
N VAL A 48 8.15 -4.62 13.04
CA VAL A 48 9.33 -5.17 13.71
C VAL A 48 8.88 -6.09 14.83
N GLY A 49 9.29 -7.37 14.75
CA GLY A 49 8.93 -8.38 15.74
C GLY A 49 7.58 -9.06 15.49
N GLY A 50 6.87 -8.67 14.43
CA GLY A 50 5.65 -9.33 13.96
C GLY A 50 5.81 -9.87 12.54
N ASP A 51 4.82 -10.66 12.11
CA ASP A 51 4.73 -11.19 10.74
C ASP A 51 3.88 -10.31 9.81
N THR A 52 3.33 -9.21 10.34
CA THR A 52 2.41 -8.34 9.63
C THR A 52 3.14 -7.47 8.60
N VAL A 53 2.65 -7.52 7.35
CA VAL A 53 3.10 -6.65 6.26
C VAL A 53 1.90 -5.96 5.60
N PHE A 54 1.92 -4.63 5.55
CA PHE A 54 0.89 -3.83 4.88
C PHE A 54 1.39 -3.40 3.50
N PHE A 55 0.64 -3.71 2.45
CA PHE A 55 0.96 -3.31 1.08
C PHE A 55 0.13 -2.10 0.66
N ILE A 56 0.78 -1.11 0.07
CA ILE A 56 0.16 0.10 -0.44
C ILE A 56 0.61 0.26 -1.89
N ARG A 57 -0.36 0.39 -2.79
CA ARG A 57 -0.12 0.57 -4.22
C ARG A 57 -0.76 1.88 -4.67
N HIS A 58 -0.17 2.52 -5.68
CA HIS A 58 -0.81 3.65 -6.32
C HIS A 58 -2.20 3.23 -6.84
N PRO A 59 -3.26 4.05 -6.67
CA PRO A 59 -4.54 3.84 -7.32
C PRO A 59 -4.36 4.12 -8.82
N ASN A 60 -3.77 3.18 -9.54
CA ASN A 60 -3.72 3.24 -11.00
C ASN A 60 -5.12 2.87 -11.53
N PRO A 61 -5.79 3.74 -12.32
CA PRO A 61 -7.12 3.46 -12.86
C PRO A 61 -7.16 2.29 -13.87
N TYR A 62 -5.99 1.81 -14.31
CA TYR A 62 -5.85 0.64 -15.19
C TYR A 62 -5.30 -0.61 -14.49
N ASP A 63 -5.12 -0.55 -13.17
CA ASP A 63 -4.82 -1.75 -12.40
C ASP A 63 -6.11 -2.49 -12.08
N GLU A 64 -6.46 -3.43 -12.95
CA GLU A 64 -7.12 -4.65 -12.50
C GLU A 64 -6.18 -5.32 -11.50
N GLY A 65 -6.28 -4.94 -10.22
CA GLY A 65 -5.70 -5.72 -9.14
C GLY A 65 -6.13 -7.19 -9.29
N PRO A 66 -5.42 -8.17 -8.71
CA PRO A 66 -5.94 -9.52 -8.66
C PRO A 66 -7.36 -9.44 -8.06
N ILE A 67 -8.37 -9.78 -8.88
CA ILE A 67 -9.75 -9.91 -8.40
C ILE A 67 -9.69 -11.04 -7.40
N ASP A 68 -9.63 -10.70 -6.13
CA ASP A 68 -9.78 -11.66 -5.08
C ASP A 68 -11.24 -12.13 -5.15
N PRO A 69 -11.54 -13.39 -5.55
CA PRO A 69 -12.90 -13.85 -5.77
C PRO A 69 -13.71 -13.88 -4.45
N THR A 70 -13.07 -13.59 -3.31
CA THR A 70 -13.71 -13.52 -1.99
C THR A 70 -14.10 -12.10 -1.58
N VAL A 71 -13.63 -11.06 -2.28
CA VAL A 71 -13.93 -9.67 -1.94
C VAL A 71 -15.29 -9.28 -2.54
N GLN A 72 -16.36 -9.50 -1.76
CA GLN A 72 -17.63 -8.83 -1.99
C GLN A 72 -17.46 -7.35 -1.62
N TYR A 73 -17.29 -6.48 -2.62
CA TYR A 73 -17.43 -5.05 -2.41
C TYR A 73 -18.86 -4.75 -1.97
N ARG A 74 -19.04 -4.46 -0.67
CA ARG A 74 -20.32 -4.00 -0.15
C ARG A 74 -20.51 -2.57 -0.64
N GLN A 75 -21.28 -2.41 -1.71
CA GLN A 75 -21.73 -1.12 -2.20
C GLN A 75 -22.53 -0.45 -1.08
N ILE A 76 -21.98 0.59 -0.47
CA ILE A 76 -22.72 1.41 0.48
C ILE A 76 -23.70 2.20 -0.37
N ALA A 77 -24.99 1.89 -0.26
CA ALA A 77 -26.03 2.65 -0.93
C ALA A 77 -25.92 4.12 -0.49
N PRO A 78 -26.06 5.10 -1.40
CA PRO A 78 -26.13 6.49 -0.99
C PRO A 78 -27.33 6.64 -0.05
N SER A 79 -27.08 7.14 1.17
CA SER A 79 -28.12 7.52 2.11
C SER A 79 -29.02 8.54 1.42
N GLN A 80 -30.26 8.17 1.12
CA GLN A 80 -31.25 9.15 0.68
C GLN A 80 -31.49 10.11 1.84
N GLY A 81 -30.99 11.34 1.67
CA GLY A 81 -31.36 12.46 2.54
C GLY A 81 -32.86 12.73 2.39
N ALA A 82 -33.52 12.83 3.54
CA ALA A 82 -34.92 13.21 3.70
C ALA A 82 -35.18 14.67 3.29
#